data_AF-A0A955KTF8-F1
#
_entry.id   AF-A0A955KTF8-F1
#
_cell.length_a   1.000
_cell.length_b   1.000
_cell.length_c   1.000
_cell.angle_alpha   90.00
_cell.angle_beta   90.00
_cell.angle_gamma   90.00
#
_symmetry.space_group_name_H-M   'P 1'
#
loop_
_entity.id
_entity.type
_entity.pdbx_description
1 polymer ?
#
loop_
_entity_poly.entity_id
_entity_poly.type
_entity_poly.pdbx_seq_one_letter_code
_entity_poly.pdbx_strand_id
1 'polypeptide(L)'
;MFKKIKKLDKSDLEELQARMQMINQYKLVVQSLESQKDRWLVNKYFKYGLDINSEYTFDLGTGKISQVTANKPGEQKGGAS
;
A
#
# COMPACT_ATOMS: atom_id res chain seq x y z
N MET A 1 1.86 46.95 -19.37
CA MET A 1 2.76 45.89 -19.90
C MET A 1 1.99 44.58 -19.98
N PHE A 2 1.58 44.16 -21.18
CA PHE A 2 0.96 42.86 -21.37
C PHE A 2 2.05 41.78 -21.35
N LYS A 3 2.01 40.86 -20.38
CA LYS A 3 2.88 39.67 -20.37
C LYS A 3 2.64 38.91 -21.67
N LYS A 4 3.63 38.87 -22.57
CA LYS A 4 3.61 37.97 -23.73
C LYS A 4 3.60 36.54 -23.19
N ILE A 5 2.44 35.91 -23.22
CA ILE A 5 2.32 34.46 -22.99
C ILE A 5 2.96 33.81 -24.21
N LYS A 6 4.13 33.20 -24.02
CA LYS A 6 4.79 32.41 -25.07
C LYS A 6 3.89 31.19 -25.30
N LYS A 7 3.33 31.06 -26.51
CA LYS A 7 2.53 29.88 -26.88
C LYS A 7 3.46 28.67 -26.91
N LEU A 8 2.99 27.53 -26.41
CA LEU A 8 3.69 26.25 -26.53
C LEU A 8 3.89 25.93 -28.00
N ASP A 9 5.10 25.55 -28.35
CA ASP A 9 5.42 25.08 -29.70
C ASP A 9 5.28 23.55 -29.80
N LYS A 10 5.49 23.01 -31.00
CA LYS A 10 5.32 21.58 -31.26
C LYS A 10 6.28 20.72 -30.43
N SER A 11 7.52 21.17 -30.26
CA SER A 11 8.50 20.47 -29.42
C SER A 11 8.06 20.43 -27.96
N ASP A 12 7.52 21.54 -27.43
CA ASP A 12 7.02 21.57 -26.06
C ASP A 12 5.87 20.55 -25.85
N LEU A 13 4.99 20.39 -26.85
CA LEU A 13 3.89 19.42 -26.80
C LEU A 13 4.38 17.97 -26.88
N GLU A 14 5.39 17.70 -27.72
CA GLU A 14 6.00 16.36 -27.83
C GLU A 14 6.72 15.98 -26.53
N GLU A 15 7.44 16.92 -25.91
CA GLU A 15 8.08 16.71 -24.61
C GLU A 15 7.05 16.45 -23.51
N LEU A 16 5.96 17.22 -23.49
CA LEU A 16 4.87 17.02 -22.54
C LEU A 16 4.26 15.61 -22.68
N GLN A 17 4.02 15.16 -23.91
CA GLN A 17 3.49 13.83 -24.17
C GLN A 17 4.45 12.72 -23.68
N ALA A 18 5.76 12.86 -23.95
CA ALA A 18 6.77 11.92 -23.47
C ALA A 18 6.80 11.86 -21.93
N ARG A 19 6.72 13.02 -21.26
CA ARG A 19 6.65 13.09 -19.80
C ARG A 19 5.39 12.41 -19.25
N MET A 20 4.24 12.61 -19.89
CA MET A 20 2.99 11.94 -19.49
C MET A 20 3.08 10.42 -19.64
N GLN A 21 3.67 9.93 -20.74
CA GLN A 21 3.88 8.49 -20.94
C GLN A 21 4.77 7.90 -19.85
N MET A 22 5.86 8.59 -19.50
CA MET A 22 6.77 8.18 -18.43
C MET A 22 6.06 8.11 -17.07
N ILE A 23 5.25 9.12 -16.72
CA ILE A 23 4.46 9.13 -15.49
C ILE A 23 3.50 7.94 -15.44
N ASN A 24 2.84 7.63 -16.56
CA ASN A 24 1.92 6.48 -16.62
C ASN A 24 2.66 5.15 -16.44
N GLN A 25 3.84 4.98 -17.01
CA GLN A 25 4.66 3.79 -16.78
C GLN A 25 5.02 3.65 -15.30
N TYR A 26 5.46 4.72 -14.64
CA TYR A 26 5.77 4.67 -13.21
C TYR A 26 4.56 4.30 -12.35
N LYS A 27 3.36 4.81 -12.66
CA LYS A 27 2.13 4.42 -11.96
C LYS A 27 1.85 2.92 -12.06
N LEU A 28 1.99 2.35 -13.26
CA LEU A 28 1.78 0.91 -13.48
C LEU A 28 2.81 0.07 -12.72
N VAL A 29 4.06 0.52 -12.67
CA VAL A 29 5.11 -0.14 -11.89
C VAL A 29 4.77 -0.13 -10.40
N VAL A 30 4.36 1.02 -9.85
CA VAL A 30 3.98 1.14 -8.44
C VAL A 30 2.80 0.20 -8.11
N GLN A 31 1.75 0.20 -8.93
CA GLN A 31 0.60 -0.70 -8.73
C GLN A 31 0.98 -2.18 -8.78
N SER A 32 1.91 -2.56 -9.66
CA SER A 32 2.43 -3.92 -9.73
C SER A 32 3.21 -4.30 -8.47
N LEU A 33 4.07 -3.40 -7.97
CA LEU A 33 4.83 -3.62 -6.74
C LEU A 33 3.92 -3.74 -5.51
N GLU A 34 2.89 -2.90 -5.41
CA GLU A 34 1.87 -2.99 -4.36
C GLU A 34 1.16 -4.34 -4.39
N SER A 35 0.72 -4.78 -5.57
CA SER A 35 0.08 -6.09 -5.75
C SER A 35 1.00 -7.26 -5.39
N GLN A 36 2.30 -7.16 -5.69
CA GLN A 36 3.29 -8.18 -5.33
C GLN A 36 3.51 -8.23 -3.81
N LYS A 37 3.61 -7.08 -3.15
CA LYS A 37 3.68 -6.97 -1.68
C LYS A 37 2.47 -7.63 -1.04
N ASP A 38 1.27 -7.35 -1.52
CA ASP A 38 0.04 -7.89 -0.95
C ASP A 38 -0.04 -9.41 -1.13
N ARG A 39 0.28 -9.93 -2.32
CA ARG A 39 0.37 -11.39 -2.53
C ARG A 39 1.41 -12.05 -1.65
N TRP A 40 2.58 -11.43 -1.49
CA TRP A 40 3.62 -11.95 -0.61
C TRP A 40 3.12 -12.05 0.83
N LEU A 41 2.43 -11.01 1.33
CA LEU A 41 1.82 -11.03 2.66
C LEU A 41 0.79 -12.15 2.79
N VAL A 42 -0.17 -12.25 1.86
CA VAL A 42 -1.18 -13.34 1.81
C VAL A 42 -0.52 -14.72 1.90
N ASN A 43 0.50 -14.96 1.07
CA ASN A 43 1.23 -16.23 1.08
C ASN A 43 1.93 -16.50 2.41
N LYS A 44 2.40 -15.46 3.12
CA LYS A 44 2.99 -15.62 4.45
C LYS A 44 1.94 -15.97 5.50
N TYR A 45 0.75 -15.37 5.46
CA TYR A 45 -0.35 -15.75 6.36
C TYR A 45 -0.69 -17.23 6.21
N PHE A 46 -0.92 -17.69 4.98
CA PHE A 46 -1.21 -19.10 4.71
C PHE A 46 -0.06 -20.03 5.15
N LYS A 47 1.20 -19.67 4.85
CA LYS A 47 2.36 -20.49 5.23
C LYS A 47 2.48 -20.68 6.75
N TYR A 48 2.09 -19.68 7.53
CA TYR A 48 2.20 -19.71 9.00
C TYR A 48 0.87 -20.05 9.69
N GLY A 49 -0.16 -20.48 8.95
CA GLY A 49 -1.46 -20.87 9.51
C GLY A 49 -2.20 -19.72 10.18
N LEU A 50 -1.93 -18.48 9.78
CA LEU A 50 -2.61 -17.30 10.30
C LEU A 50 -4.00 -17.19 9.65
N ASP A 51 -5.02 -16.98 10.48
CA ASP A 51 -6.42 -16.88 10.07
C ASP A 51 -6.69 -15.56 9.35
N ILE A 52 -7.14 -15.60 8.09
CA ILE A 52 -7.41 -14.41 7.28
C ILE A 52 -8.46 -13.46 7.90
N ASN A 53 -9.30 -13.95 8.82
CA ASN A 53 -10.32 -13.16 9.50
C ASN A 53 -9.80 -12.47 10.78
N SER A 54 -8.57 -12.76 11.17
CA SER A 54 -7.93 -12.19 12.35
C SER A 54 -7.09 -10.98 11.97
N GLU A 55 -7.10 -9.95 12.81
CA GLU A 55 -6.27 -8.77 12.65
C GLU A 55 -4.87 -9.04 13.22
N TYR A 56 -3.82 -8.73 12.46
CA TYR A 56 -2.43 -8.98 12.85
C TYR A 56 -1.60 -7.70 12.71
N THR A 57 -0.69 -7.50 13.66
CA THR A 57 0.31 -6.44 13.60
C THR A 57 1.66 -7.00 13.17
N PHE A 58 2.32 -6.30 12.24
CA PHE A 58 3.62 -6.67 11.69
C PHE A 58 4.66 -5.64 12.10
N ASP A 59 5.63 -6.08 12.89
CA ASP A 59 6.84 -5.29 13.12
C ASP A 59 7.83 -5.56 11.98
N LEU A 60 8.03 -4.57 11.11
CA LEU A 60 8.94 -4.68 9.97
C LEU A 60 10.42 -4.60 10.34
N GLY A 61 10.75 -4.08 11.54
CA GLY A 61 12.12 -4.01 12.04
C GLY A 61 12.58 -5.32 12.67
N THR A 62 11.68 -6.04 13.34
CA THR A 62 12.00 -7.32 14.02
C THR A 62 11.46 -8.55 13.30
N GLY A 63 10.56 -8.39 12.34
CA GLY A 63 9.87 -9.48 11.64
C GLY A 63 8.83 -10.21 12.51
N LYS A 64 8.51 -9.68 13.70
CA LYS A 64 7.57 -10.30 14.63
C LYS A 64 6.13 -10.06 14.18
N ILE A 65 5.33 -11.13 14.20
CA ILE A 65 3.90 -11.10 13.91
C ILE A 65 3.17 -11.30 15.24
N SER A 66 2.25 -10.40 15.57
CA SER A 66 1.39 -10.53 16.76
C SER A 66 -0.07 -10.48 16.31
N GLN A 67 -0.90 -11.38 16.83
CA GLN A 67 -2.34 -11.27 16.64
C GLN A 67 -2.84 -10.11 17.48
N VAL A 68 -3.62 -9.22 16.88
CA VAL A 68 -4.40 -8.25 17.65
C VAL A 68 -5.53 -9.07 18.26
N THR A 69 -5.31 -9.57 19.49
CA THR A 69 -6.44 -9.98 20.32
C THR A 69 -7.29 -8.74 20.49
N ALA A 70 -8.41 -8.68 19.78
CA ALA A 70 -9.48 -7.78 20.12
C ALA A 70 -9.87 -8.10 21.56
N ASN A 71 -9.29 -7.38 22.52
CA ASN A 71 -9.93 -7.20 23.81
C ASN A 71 -11.24 -6.49 23.46
N LYS A 72 -12.30 -7.28 23.20
CA LYS A 72 -13.67 -6.80 23.36
C LYS A 72 -13.70 -6.20 24.77
N PRO A 73 -13.96 -4.89 24.93
CA PRO A 73 -14.24 -4.36 26.25
C PRO A 73 -15.61 -4.94 26.65
N GLY A 74 -15.60 -6.11 27.29
CA GLY A 74 -16.84 -6.83 27.58
C GLY A 74 -16.74 -8.21 28.26
N GLU A 75 -15.55 -8.79 28.47
CA GLU A 75 -15.42 -10.01 29.27
C GLU A 75 -14.44 -9.81 30.43
N GLN A 76 -14.89 -9.04 31.43
CA GLN A 76 -14.38 -9.21 32.77
C GLN A 76 -14.96 -10.50 33.36
N LYS A 77 -14.04 -11.42 33.62
CA LYS A 77 -14.19 -12.57 34.53
C LYS A 77 -14.97 -12.18 35.79
N GLY A 78 -16.05 -12.90 36.08
CA GLY A 78 -16.37 -13.35 37.43
C GLY A 78 -16.46 -14.87 37.34
N GLY A 79 -15.80 -15.69 38.14
CA GLY A 79 -15.19 -15.49 39.45
C GLY A 79 -15.34 -16.85 40.11
N ALA A 80 -14.24 -17.43 40.58
CA ALA A 80 -14.24 -18.71 41.27
C ALA A 80 -15.11 -18.66 42.53
N SER A 81 -15.95 -19.67 42.73
CA SER A 81 -16.27 -20.34 44.00
C SER A 81 -17.00 -21.64 43.70
#